data_AF-A0ABD1DQL7-F1
#
_entry.id   AF-A0ABD1DQL7-F1
#
_cell.length_a   1.000
_cell.length_b   1.000
_cell.length_c   1.000
_cell.angle_alpha   90.00
_cell.angle_beta   90.00
_cell.angle_gamma   90.00
#
_symmetry.space_group_name_H-M   'P 1'
#
loop_
_entity.id
_entity.type
_entity.pdbx_description
1 polymer ?
#
loop_
_entity_poly.entity_id
_entity_poly.type
_entity_poly.pdbx_seq_one_letter_code
_entity_poly.pdbx_strand_id
1 'polypeptide(L)'
;MTPNRLVRLLAVVLLVHRSFCARDPPTVEIPGQGMVMGTFMKMFRTQRVVAYLGIPYAQAPINEKRFTPPVVDNLPAWEGTRKRIHLWAPVLALAAETHRRHNQLFLELIQAGAVDEGEKQYDEDCLFLNIYVPD
;
A
#
# COMPACT_ATOMS: atom_id res chain seq x y z
N MET A 1 3.63 52.11 -15.01
CA MET A 1 2.92 50.81 -15.01
C MET A 1 1.42 51.09 -14.96
N THR A 2 0.65 50.72 -15.99
CA THR A 2 -0.80 50.99 -16.02
C THR A 2 -1.52 50.04 -15.06
N PRO A 3 -2.54 50.52 -14.30
CA PRO A 3 -3.26 49.73 -13.29
C PRO A 3 -3.83 48.42 -13.88
N ASN A 4 -4.15 48.43 -15.17
CA ASN A 4 -4.65 47.27 -15.91
C ASN A 4 -3.66 46.12 -16.03
N ARG A 5 -2.34 46.36 -16.01
CA ARG A 5 -1.34 45.28 -16.08
C ARG A 5 -1.17 44.57 -14.73
N LEU A 6 -1.24 45.31 -13.63
CA LEU A 6 -1.17 44.76 -12.28
C LEU A 6 -2.42 43.94 -11.95
N VAL A 7 -3.61 44.45 -12.30
CA VAL A 7 -4.88 43.73 -12.13
C VAL A 7 -4.92 42.44 -12.97
N ARG A 8 -4.41 42.47 -14.21
CA ARG A 8 -4.30 41.27 -15.05
C ARG A 8 -3.30 40.26 -14.47
N LEU A 9 -2.16 40.71 -13.95
CA LEU A 9 -1.20 39.80 -13.32
C LEU A 9 -1.78 39.14 -12.07
N LEU A 10 -2.44 39.91 -11.20
CA LEU A 10 -3.10 39.40 -9.99
C LEU A 10 -4.23 38.43 -10.34
N ALA A 11 -5.04 38.72 -11.36
CA ALA A 11 -6.09 37.81 -11.82
C ALA A 11 -5.51 36.49 -12.36
N VAL A 12 -4.42 36.55 -13.12
CA VAL A 12 -3.72 35.35 -13.62
C VAL A 12 -3.12 34.55 -12.46
N VAL A 13 -2.48 35.20 -11.48
CA VAL A 13 -1.93 34.52 -10.29
C VAL A 13 -3.03 33.84 -9.47
N LEU A 14 -4.18 34.51 -9.27
CA LEU A 14 -5.34 33.94 -8.57
C LEU A 14 -5.98 32.77 -9.34
N LEU A 15 -6.05 32.83 -10.67
CA LEU A 15 -6.53 31.74 -11.53
C LEU A 15 -5.59 30.54 -11.52
N VAL A 16 -4.27 30.76 -11.50
CA VAL A 16 -3.26 29.70 -11.39
C VAL A 16 -3.28 29.06 -9.99
N HIS A 17 -3.51 29.85 -8.92
CA HIS A 17 -3.67 29.33 -7.56
C HIS A 17 -4.95 28.50 -7.35
N ARG A 18 -6.00 28.74 -8.14
CA ARG A 18 -7.28 28.02 -8.05
C ARG A 18 -7.24 26.60 -8.63
N SER A 19 -6.15 26.20 -9.28
CA SER A 19 -6.15 25.05 -10.21
C SER A 19 -5.37 23.83 -9.75
N PHE A 20 -4.95 23.73 -8.47
CA PHE A 20 -4.38 22.50 -7.92
C PHE A 20 -5.16 22.00 -6.72
N CYS A 21 -6.40 21.56 -6.96
CA CYS A 21 -7.14 20.76 -5.99
C CYS A 21 -6.71 19.30 -6.16
N ALA A 22 -5.57 18.93 -5.58
CA ALA A 22 -5.26 17.52 -5.41
C ALA A 22 -6.27 16.96 -4.40
N ARG A 23 -6.94 15.85 -4.75
CA ARG A 23 -7.79 15.15 -3.78
C ARG A 23 -6.92 14.67 -2.62
N ASP A 24 -7.40 14.88 -1.41
CA ASP A 24 -6.74 14.35 -0.23
C ASP A 24 -6.61 12.82 -0.35
N PRO A 25 -5.46 12.25 0.03
CA PRO A 25 -5.29 10.81 0.00
C PRO A 25 -6.26 10.16 1.00
N PRO A 26 -6.83 9.00 0.67
CA PRO A 26 -7.76 8.32 1.56
C PRO A 26 -7.01 7.88 2.82
N THR A 27 -7.52 8.23 3.99
CA THR A 27 -6.91 7.91 5.28
C THR A 27 -7.92 7.25 6.21
N VAL A 28 -7.47 6.27 6.99
CA VAL A 28 -8.29 5.51 7.94
C VAL A 28 -7.53 5.38 9.26
N GLU A 29 -8.22 5.59 10.38
CA GLU A 29 -7.69 5.32 11.71
C GLU A 29 -7.90 3.84 12.06
N ILE A 30 -6.84 3.15 12.46
CA ILE A 30 -6.92 1.80 13.02
C ILE A 30 -6.83 1.91 14.55
N PRO A 31 -7.87 1.51 15.29
CA PRO A 31 -7.88 1.58 16.75
C PRO A 31 -6.66 0.87 17.34
N GLY A 32 -5.90 1.58 18.18
CA GLY A 32 -4.72 1.04 18.85
C GLY A 32 -3.47 0.86 17.97
N GLN A 33 -3.49 1.21 16.67
CA GLN A 33 -2.32 1.13 15.79
C GLN A 33 -1.94 2.46 15.12
N GLY A 34 -2.91 3.33 14.82
CA GLY A 34 -2.69 4.66 14.26
C GLY A 34 -3.30 4.87 12.87
N MET A 35 -2.91 5.97 12.21
CA MET A 35 -3.49 6.37 10.92
C MET A 35 -2.81 5.68 9.73
N VAL A 36 -3.58 5.14 8.80
CA VAL A 36 -3.09 4.56 7.54
C VAL A 36 -3.53 5.42 6.37
N MET A 37 -2.58 5.73 5.47
CA MET A 37 -2.84 6.38 4.19
C MET A 37 -2.91 5.33 3.08
N GLY A 38 -4.06 5.25 2.42
CA GLY A 38 -4.28 4.44 1.23
C GLY A 38 -3.85 5.16 -0.06
N THR A 39 -3.91 4.43 -1.17
CA THR A 39 -3.62 4.94 -2.51
C THR A 39 -4.76 4.58 -3.48
N PHE A 40 -5.06 5.48 -4.41
CA PHE A 40 -6.02 5.19 -5.48
C PHE A 40 -5.34 4.35 -6.56
N MET A 41 -5.89 3.17 -6.83
CA MET A 41 -5.49 2.29 -7.92
C MET A 41 -6.56 2.28 -9.00
N LYS A 42 -6.13 2.36 -10.27
CA LYS A 42 -7.03 2.26 -11.41
C LYS A 42 -7.22 0.79 -11.78
N MET A 43 -8.46 0.33 -11.76
CA MET A 43 -8.87 -0.96 -12.29
C MET A 43 -9.37 -0.84 -13.74
N PHE A 44 -9.68 -1.99 -14.33
CA PHE A 44 -10.21 -2.08 -15.68
C PHE A 44 -11.47 -1.21 -15.87
N ARG A 45 -11.64 -0.63 -17.07
CA ARG A 45 -12.83 0.14 -17.46
C ARG A 45 -13.24 1.24 -16.47
N THR A 46 -12.27 2.01 -15.97
CA THR A 46 -12.45 3.24 -15.16
C THR A 46 -12.86 3.06 -13.71
N GLN A 47 -13.00 1.83 -13.22
CA GLN A 47 -13.19 1.60 -11.78
C GLN A 47 -11.95 2.04 -10.99
N ARG A 48 -12.18 2.68 -9.85
CA ARG A 48 -11.13 3.01 -8.90
C ARG A 48 -11.29 2.18 -7.65
N VAL A 49 -10.17 1.82 -7.06
CA VAL A 49 -10.09 1.09 -5.81
C VAL A 49 -9.14 1.85 -4.91
N VAL A 50 -9.53 2.01 -3.65
CA VAL A 50 -8.62 2.45 -2.61
C VAL A 50 -7.88 1.23 -2.07
N ALA A 51 -6.57 1.24 -2.18
CA ALA A 51 -5.70 0.20 -1.64
C ALA A 51 -5.00 0.68 -0.37
N TYR A 52 -5.12 -0.09 0.71
CA TYR A 52 -4.34 0.05 1.94
C TYR A 52 -3.39 -1.14 2.03
N LEU A 53 -2.09 -0.89 1.97
CA LEU A 53 -1.10 -1.94 1.75
C LEU A 53 -0.23 -2.19 2.99
N GLY A 54 0.10 -3.46 3.21
CA GLY A 54 1.01 -3.96 4.25
C GLY A 54 0.69 -3.47 5.66
N ILE A 55 -0.56 -3.63 6.08
CA ILE A 55 -1.01 -3.36 7.44
C ILE A 55 -0.64 -4.57 8.32
N PRO A 56 0.14 -4.40 9.41
CA PRO A 56 0.45 -5.50 10.31
C PRO A 56 -0.79 -5.91 11.10
N TYR A 57 -1.15 -7.19 11.04
CA TYR A 57 -2.31 -7.73 11.77
C TYR A 57 -1.92 -8.61 12.97
N ALA A 58 -0.62 -8.91 13.11
CA ALA A 58 -0.04 -9.66 14.22
C ALA A 58 1.41 -9.19 14.43
N GLN A 59 1.99 -9.57 15.57
CA GLN A 59 3.42 -9.37 15.81
C GLN A 59 4.26 -10.30 14.92
N ALA A 60 5.43 -9.82 14.48
CA ALA A 60 6.37 -10.59 13.67
C ALA A 60 6.68 -11.96 14.31
N PRO A 61 6.56 -13.08 13.58
CA PRO A 61 6.73 -14.44 14.08
C PRO A 61 8.21 -14.84 14.15
N ILE A 62 9.05 -13.96 14.67
CA ILE A 62 10.50 -14.11 14.75
C ILE A 62 10.94 -14.58 16.14
N ASN A 63 12.13 -15.19 16.22
CA ASN A 63 12.74 -15.66 17.46
C ASN A 63 11.80 -16.59 18.27
N GLU A 64 11.50 -16.23 19.52
CA GLU A 64 10.65 -17.00 20.44
C GLU A 64 9.18 -17.11 19.99
N LYS A 65 8.74 -16.25 19.06
CA LYS A 65 7.39 -16.29 18.47
C LYS A 65 7.30 -17.22 17.26
N ARG A 66 8.41 -17.83 16.87
CA ARG A 66 8.40 -18.86 15.82
C ARG A 66 7.60 -20.06 16.30
N PHE A 67 6.79 -20.60 15.40
CA PHE A 67 5.98 -21.79 15.64
C PHE A 67 4.95 -21.66 16.78
N THR A 68 4.66 -20.45 17.24
CA THR A 68 3.55 -20.15 18.14
C THR A 68 2.37 -19.58 17.36
N PRO A 69 1.15 -19.59 17.93
CA PRO A 69 0.05 -18.82 17.36
C PRO A 69 0.41 -17.33 17.19
N PRO A 70 -0.10 -16.64 16.15
CA PRO A 70 0.11 -15.21 15.99
C PRO A 70 -0.38 -14.41 17.20
N VAL A 71 0.47 -13.51 17.70
CA VAL A 71 0.13 -12.64 18.83
C VAL A 71 -0.54 -11.38 18.31
N VAL A 72 -1.77 -11.12 18.76
CA VAL A 72 -2.59 -9.96 18.37
C VAL A 72 -2.64 -8.86 19.44
N ASP A 73 -2.14 -9.15 20.64
CA ASP A 73 -2.02 -8.15 21.70
C ASP A 73 -0.83 -7.23 21.44
N ASN A 74 -0.96 -5.95 21.79
CA ASN A 74 0.09 -4.95 21.65
C ASN A 74 0.69 -4.93 20.23
N LEU A 75 -0.18 -4.82 19.21
CA LEU A 75 0.26 -4.70 17.82
C LEU A 75 1.20 -3.49 17.64
N PRO A 76 2.11 -3.54 16.66
CA PRO A 76 2.92 -2.37 16.30
C PRO A 76 2.02 -1.17 16.00
N ALA A 77 2.18 -0.13 16.82
CA ALA A 77 1.55 1.17 16.63
C ALA A 77 2.57 2.18 16.11
N TRP A 78 2.09 3.22 15.44
CA TRP A 78 2.94 4.28 14.91
C TRP A 78 2.34 5.66 15.21
N GLU A 79 3.21 6.65 15.37
CA GLU A 79 2.81 8.04 15.47
C GLU A 79 2.63 8.65 14.08
N GLY A 80 1.57 9.45 13.91
CA GLY A 80 1.24 10.07 12.63
C GLY A 80 0.64 9.09 11.61
N THR A 81 0.84 9.38 10.32
CA THR A 81 0.20 8.65 9.22
C THR A 81 1.19 7.74 8.51
N ARG A 82 0.97 6.42 8.61
CA ARG A 82 1.76 5.41 7.90
C ARG A 82 1.34 5.36 6.43
N LYS A 83 2.31 5.50 5.55
CA LYS A 83 2.16 5.31 4.10
C LYS A 83 3.03 4.14 3.65
N ARG A 84 2.41 3.06 3.20
CA ARG A 84 3.10 1.95 2.53
C ARG A 84 2.55 1.83 1.11
N ILE A 85 3.44 1.97 0.14
CA ILE A 85 3.11 2.10 -1.29
C ILE A 85 3.43 0.80 -2.04
N HIS A 86 4.26 -0.06 -1.46
CA HIS A 86 4.67 -1.32 -2.07
C HIS A 86 3.67 -2.44 -1.78
N LEU A 87 3.21 -3.12 -2.83
CA LEU A 87 2.28 -4.26 -2.76
C LEU A 87 2.87 -5.47 -2.04
N TRP A 88 4.19 -5.59 -2.03
CA TRP A 88 4.91 -6.70 -1.43
C TRP A 88 5.15 -6.43 0.05
N ALA A 89 4.37 -7.11 0.89
CA ALA A 89 4.93 -7.59 2.14
C ALA A 89 6.01 -8.64 1.80
N PRO A 90 7.07 -8.79 2.61
CA PRO A 90 8.02 -9.87 2.42
C PRO A 90 7.24 -11.18 2.30
N VAL A 91 7.46 -11.93 1.23
CA VAL A 91 6.74 -13.18 1.02
C VAL A 91 7.33 -14.20 1.97
N LEU A 92 6.47 -14.95 2.66
CA LEU A 92 6.88 -16.07 3.50
C LEU A 92 7.82 -16.97 2.68
N ALA A 93 8.96 -17.36 3.26
CA ALA A 93 9.93 -18.25 2.64
C ALA A 93 9.30 -19.62 2.33
N LEU A 94 8.57 -19.72 1.22
CA LEU A 94 8.16 -20.99 0.66
C LEU A 94 9.40 -21.51 -0.07
N ALA A 95 10.10 -22.47 0.54
CA ALA A 95 11.26 -23.12 -0.06
C ALA A 95 10.94 -23.51 -1.52
N ALA A 96 11.65 -22.89 -2.45
CA ALA A 96 11.45 -23.01 -3.90
C ALA A 96 11.77 -24.42 -4.47
N GLU A 97 12.00 -25.41 -3.60
CA GLU A 97 12.64 -26.68 -3.97
C GLU A 97 11.71 -27.89 -3.92
N THR A 98 10.42 -27.72 -3.59
CA THR A 98 9.44 -28.83 -3.59
C THR A 98 8.28 -28.59 -4.56
N HIS A 99 8.57 -28.06 -5.75
CA HIS A 99 7.57 -27.98 -6.80
C HIS A 99 7.30 -29.36 -7.41
N ARG A 100 6.39 -30.12 -6.77
CA ARG A 100 5.62 -31.17 -7.46
C ARG A 100 5.00 -30.55 -8.73
N ARG A 101 4.87 -31.33 -9.81
CA ARG A 101 4.43 -30.85 -11.14
C ARG A 101 3.17 -29.96 -11.14
N HIS A 102 2.24 -30.19 -10.21
CA HIS A 102 1.04 -29.37 -10.05
C HIS A 102 1.31 -27.92 -9.59
N ASN A 103 2.37 -27.68 -8.83
CA ASN A 103 2.73 -26.37 -8.31
C ASN A 103 3.34 -25.50 -9.40
N GLN A 104 4.01 -26.12 -10.39
CA GLN A 104 4.64 -25.41 -11.48
C GLN A 104 3.61 -24.71 -12.38
N LEU A 105 2.59 -25.44 -12.86
CA LEU A 105 1.54 -24.86 -13.71
C LEU A 105 0.73 -23.79 -12.96
N PHE A 106 0.48 -24.01 -11.67
CA PHE A 106 -0.19 -23.03 -10.82
C PHE A 106 0.61 -21.73 -10.67
N LEU A 107 1.93 -21.84 -10.47
CA LEU A 107 2.82 -20.68 -10.37
C LEU A 107 2.95 -19.96 -11.71
N GLU A 108 3.03 -20.69 -12.83
CA GLU A 108 3.06 -20.09 -14.17
C GLU A 108 1.79 -19.27 -14.44
N LEU A 109 0.60 -19.76 -14.07
CA LEU A 109 -0.65 -19.00 -14.20
C LEU A 109 -0.67 -17.72 -13.36
N ILE A 110 -0.13 -17.76 -12.14
CA ILE A 110 -0.10 -16.60 -11.23
C ILE A 110 0.98 -15.59 -11.66
N GLN A 111 2.14 -16.07 -12.10
CA GLN A 111 3.24 -15.24 -12.58
C GLN A 111 2.94 -14.60 -13.94
N ALA A 112 2.16 -15.26 -14.80
CA ALA A 112 1.72 -14.69 -16.08
C ALA A 112 0.88 -13.40 -15.93
N GLY A 113 0.29 -13.17 -14.74
CA GLY A 113 -0.43 -11.94 -14.41
C GLY A 113 0.34 -10.97 -13.50
N ALA A 114 1.54 -11.36 -13.02
CA ALA A 114 2.35 -10.55 -12.15
C ALA A 114 3.23 -9.61 -12.98
N VAL A 115 3.10 -8.31 -12.75
CA VAL A 115 3.99 -7.29 -13.31
C VAL A 115 5.40 -7.53 -12.76
N ASP A 116 6.38 -7.58 -13.66
CA ASP A 116 7.80 -7.74 -13.39
C ASP A 116 8.32 -6.60 -12.51
N GLU A 117 8.33 -6.78 -11.18
CA GLU A 117 8.78 -5.73 -10.27
C GLU A 117 9.49 -6.31 -9.02
N GLY A 118 10.82 -6.26 -9.07
CA GLY A 118 11.69 -6.24 -7.89
C GLY A 118 12.18 -7.60 -7.38
N GLU A 119 13.41 -7.59 -6.88
CA GLU A 119 14.03 -8.71 -6.17
C GLU A 119 13.12 -9.14 -5.01
N LYS A 120 12.69 -10.42 -5.02
CA LYS A 120 11.83 -10.96 -3.97
C LYS A 120 12.61 -11.01 -2.66
N GLN A 121 12.42 -10.01 -1.82
CA GLN A 121 12.98 -10.00 -0.48
C GLN A 121 12.16 -10.95 0.41
N TYR A 122 12.81 -12.00 0.89
CA TYR A 122 12.25 -12.89 1.90
C TYR A 122 12.53 -12.33 3.28
N ASP A 123 11.52 -12.33 4.14
CA ASP A 123 11.61 -11.98 5.56
C ASP A 123 10.61 -12.85 6.35
N GLU A 124 10.99 -13.26 7.56
CA GLU A 124 10.06 -13.92 8.50
C GLU A 124 9.05 -12.91 9.06
N ASP A 125 9.35 -11.61 9.07
CA ASP A 125 8.37 -10.55 9.31
C ASP A 125 7.47 -10.35 8.09
N CYS A 126 6.45 -11.22 7.95
CA CYS A 126 5.55 -11.25 6.80
C CYS A 126 4.06 -11.18 7.14
N LEU A 127 3.69 -10.93 8.41
CA LEU A 127 2.29 -10.94 8.87
C LEU A 127 1.58 -9.61 8.58
N PHE A 128 1.40 -9.32 7.30
CA PHE A 128 0.73 -8.14 6.80
C PHE A 128 -0.45 -8.49 5.90
N LEU A 129 -1.41 -7.57 5.79
CA LEU A 129 -2.53 -7.67 4.87
C LEU A 129 -2.63 -6.44 3.95
N ASN A 130 -3.25 -6.65 2.80
CA ASN A 130 -3.60 -5.62 1.82
C ASN A 130 -5.13 -5.56 1.73
N ILE A 131 -5.73 -4.37 1.87
CA ILE A 131 -7.18 -4.15 1.79
C ILE A 131 -7.47 -3.34 0.54
N TYR A 132 -8.40 -3.82 -0.28
CA TYR A 132 -8.85 -3.18 -1.52
C TYR A 132 -10.34 -2.85 -1.40
N VAL A 133 -10.66 -1.57 -1.34
CA VAL A 133 -12.04 -1.07 -1.18
C VAL A 133 -12.46 -0.37 -2.47
N PRO A 134 -13.59 -0.73 -3.11
CA PRO A 134 -14.13 0.04 -4.23
C PRO A 134 -14.34 1.51 -3.82
N ASP A 135 -13.84 2.44 -4.65
CA ASP A 135 -14.03 3.90 -4.47
C ASP A 135 -15.39 4.37 -5.00
#